data_AF-A0A1X7IA73-F1
#
_entry.id   AF-A0A1X7IA73-F1
#
_cell.length_a   1.000
_cell.length_b   1.000
_cell.length_c   1.000
_cell.angle_alpha   90.00
_cell.angle_beta   90.00
_cell.angle_gamma   90.00
#
_symmetry.space_group_name_H-M   'P 1'
#
loop_
_entity.id
_entity.type
_entity.pdbx_description
1 polymer ?
#
loop_
_entity_poly.entity_id
_entity_poly.type
_entity_poly.pdbx_seq_one_letter_code
_entity_poly.pdbx_strand_id
1 'polypeptide(L)'
;MKRYNEKILADTKKLAQQSVDKAMHSAAHLTKPPRHVARAGSVIGGIAGGILLVVGGVCLLLQYHTAAWVTLVAGATTIVSNRLNYKRNQ
;
A
#
# COMPACT_ATOMS: atom_id res chain seq x y z
N MET A 1 28.04 -40.35 -6.66
CA MET A 1 28.33 -38.89 -6.83
C MET A 1 27.08 -38.03 -7.04
N LYS A 2 26.12 -38.37 -7.93
CA LYS A 2 24.90 -37.55 -8.18
C LYS A 2 24.12 -37.14 -6.90
N ARG A 3 23.89 -38.08 -5.98
CA ARG A 3 23.17 -37.83 -4.70
C ARG A 3 23.86 -36.85 -3.74
N TYR A 4 25.19 -36.74 -3.78
CA TYR A 4 25.93 -35.83 -2.90
C TYR A 4 25.81 -34.38 -3.39
N ASN A 5 25.87 -34.18 -4.71
CA ASN A 5 25.62 -32.87 -5.32
C ASN A 5 24.19 -32.39 -5.13
N GLU A 6 23.18 -33.28 -5.21
CA GLU A 6 21.79 -32.93 -4.93
C GLU A 6 21.58 -32.49 -3.47
N LYS A 7 22.25 -33.12 -2.51
CA LYS A 7 22.23 -32.72 -1.09
C LYS A 7 22.83 -31.33 -0.89
N ILE A 8 24.01 -31.08 -1.46
CA ILE A 8 24.67 -29.78 -1.37
C ILE A 8 23.83 -28.68 -2.03
N LEU A 9 23.19 -28.98 -3.17
CA LEU A 9 22.29 -28.04 -3.83
C LEU A 9 21.05 -27.73 -2.99
N ALA A 10 20.48 -28.74 -2.34
CA ALA A 10 19.32 -28.59 -1.47
C ALA A 10 19.64 -27.79 -0.20
N ASP A 11 20.79 -28.03 0.42
CA ASP A 11 21.24 -27.31 1.61
C ASP A 11 21.61 -25.86 1.29
N THR A 12 22.28 -25.63 0.16
CA THR A 12 22.56 -24.28 -0.35
C THR A 12 21.27 -23.52 -0.66
N LYS A 13 20.28 -24.20 -1.25
CA LYS A 13 18.97 -23.61 -1.53
C LYS A 13 18.23 -23.26 -0.24
N LYS A 14 18.28 -24.11 0.79
CA LYS A 14 17.71 -23.82 2.12
C LYS A 14 18.36 -22.60 2.79
N LEU A 15 19.68 -22.50 2.75
CA LEU A 15 20.42 -21.36 3.30
C LEU A 15 20.11 -20.05 2.55
N ALA A 16 20.00 -20.11 1.23
CA ALA A 16 19.57 -18.97 0.42
C ALA A 16 18.13 -18.57 0.76
N GLN A 17 17.21 -19.53 0.88
CA GLN A 17 15.82 -19.28 1.25
C GLN A 17 15.72 -18.63 2.64
N GLN A 18 16.46 -19.14 3.64
CA GLN A 18 16.50 -18.57 4.99
C GLN A 18 17.07 -17.15 5.01
N SER A 19 18.07 -16.87 4.18
CA SER A 19 18.67 -15.53 4.08
C SER A 19 17.69 -14.54 3.45
N VAL A 20 16.97 -14.96 2.40
CA VAL A 20 15.91 -14.17 1.77
C VAL A 20 14.76 -13.93 2.74
N ASP A 21 14.29 -14.94 3.46
CA ASP A 21 13.23 -14.80 4.46
C ASP A 21 13.62 -13.84 5.58
N LYS A 22 14.88 -13.92 6.06
CA LYS A 22 15.38 -13.01 7.10
C LYS A 22 15.49 -11.57 6.60
N ALA A 23 15.92 -11.37 5.36
CA ALA A 23 15.95 -10.06 4.71
C ALA A 23 14.54 -9.49 4.51
N MET A 24 13.59 -10.32 4.06
CA MET A 24 12.18 -9.95 3.94
C MET A 24 11.55 -9.63 5.28
N HIS A 25 11.90 -10.35 6.35
CA HIS A 25 11.38 -10.10 7.68
C HIS A 25 11.88 -8.74 8.23
N SER A 26 13.16 -8.41 8.03
CA SER A 26 13.71 -7.09 8.39
C SER A 26 13.09 -5.97 7.56
N ALA A 27 12.90 -6.17 6.25
CA ALA A 27 12.22 -5.21 5.38
C ALA A 27 10.75 -5.03 5.78
N ALA A 28 10.05 -6.09 6.15
CA ALA A 28 8.66 -6.05 6.63
C ALA A 28 8.53 -5.26 7.96
N HIS A 29 9.57 -5.30 8.79
CA HIS A 29 9.60 -4.55 10.05
C HIS A 29 9.84 -3.04 9.81
N LEU A 30 10.58 -2.69 8.76
CA LEU A 30 10.85 -1.30 8.35
C LEU A 30 9.73 -0.68 7.52
N THR A 31 8.96 -1.51 6.79
CA THR A 31 7.83 -1.07 5.95
C THR A 31 6.48 -1.04 6.68
N LYS A 32 6.44 -1.58 7.90
CA LYS A 32 5.42 -1.47 8.96
C LYS A 32 5.34 -0.09 9.64
N PRO A 33 4.73 1.01 9.13
CA PRO A 33 4.67 2.23 9.93
C PRO A 33 3.97 1.97 11.26
N PRO A 34 4.42 2.60 12.37
CA PRO A 34 3.76 2.47 13.66
C PRO A 34 2.26 2.79 13.54
N ARG A 35 1.40 2.08 14.28
CA ARG A 35 -0.06 2.25 14.20
C ARG A 35 -0.53 3.71 14.34
N HIS A 36 0.15 4.51 15.15
CA HIS A 36 -0.15 5.93 15.30
C HIS A 36 0.14 6.74 14.02
N VAL A 37 1.25 6.48 13.33
CA VAL A 37 1.60 7.10 12.04
C VAL A 37 0.60 6.67 10.97
N ALA A 38 0.26 5.38 10.91
CA ALA A 38 -0.71 4.85 9.95
C ALA A 38 -2.11 5.46 10.14
N ARG A 39 -2.54 5.67 11.39
CA ARG A 39 -3.80 6.37 11.70
C ARG A 39 -3.75 7.83 11.28
N ALA A 40 -2.70 8.58 11.64
CA ALA A 40 -2.54 9.98 11.25
C ALA A 40 -2.52 10.14 9.72
N GLY A 41 -1.77 9.29 9.02
CA GLY A 41 -1.73 9.26 7.56
C GLY A 41 -3.08 8.94 6.92
N SER A 42 -3.88 8.05 7.53
CA SER A 42 -5.23 7.73 7.03
C SER A 42 -6.21 8.89 7.19
N VAL A 43 -6.09 9.68 8.28
CA VAL A 43 -6.90 10.89 8.47
C VAL A 43 -6.53 11.96 7.44
N ILE A 44 -5.24 12.24 7.26
CA ILE A 44 -4.75 13.20 6.26
C ILE A 44 -5.15 12.76 4.85
N GLY A 45 -4.99 11.48 4.52
CA GLY A 45 -5.39 10.93 3.24
C GLY A 45 -6.91 11.02 3.01
N GLY A 46 -7.73 10.87 4.06
CA GLY A 46 -9.17 11.11 4.00
C GLY A 46 -9.51 12.56 3.64
N ILE A 47 -8.81 13.54 4.23
CA ILE A 47 -8.95 14.97 3.92
C ILE A 47 -8.56 15.24 2.46
N ALA A 48 -7.44 14.69 2.00
CA ALA A 48 -6.99 14.82 0.61
C ALA A 48 -8.02 14.25 -0.39
N GLY A 49 -8.59 13.08 -0.06
CA GLY A 49 -9.69 12.49 -0.84
C GLY A 49 -10.95 13.36 -0.86
N GLY A 50 -11.28 14.01 0.26
CA GLY A 50 -12.38 14.99 0.34
C GLY A 50 -12.15 16.21 -0.55
N ILE A 51 -10.93 16.77 -0.57
CA ILE A 51 -10.57 17.89 -1.44
C ILE A 51 -10.72 17.50 -2.91
N LEU A 52 -10.27 16.30 -3.30
CA LEU A 52 -10.43 15.78 -4.66
C LEU A 52 -11.91 15.69 -5.08
N LEU A 53 -12.80 15.29 -4.17
CA LEU A 53 -14.24 15.29 -4.45
C LEU A 53 -14.80 16.70 -4.65
N VAL A 54 -14.39 17.67 -3.84
CA VAL A 54 -14.80 19.07 -4.00
C VAL A 54 -14.32 19.63 -5.33
N VAL A 55 -13.05 19.41 -5.69
CA VAL A 55 -12.48 19.82 -6.98
C VAL A 55 -13.23 19.17 -8.14
N GLY A 56 -13.57 17.88 -8.05
CA GLY A 56 -14.38 17.20 -9.06
C GLY A 56 -15.77 17.78 -9.21
N GLY A 57 -16.42 18.16 -8.11
CA GLY A 57 -17.70 18.88 -8.12
C GLY A 57 -17.60 20.25 -8.80
N VAL A 58 -16.53 21.01 -8.54
CA VAL A 58 -16.27 22.29 -9.20
C VAL A 58 -16.00 22.10 -10.70
N CYS A 59 -15.24 21.08 -11.10
CA CYS A 59 -15.02 20.75 -12.51
C CYS A 59 -16.32 20.38 -13.24
N LEU A 60 -17.30 19.74 -12.58
CA LEU A 60 -18.62 19.50 -13.16
C LEU A 60 -19.37 20.80 -13.44
N LEU A 61 -19.30 21.77 -12.51
CA LEU A 61 -19.94 23.08 -12.68
C LEU A 61 -19.34 23.87 -13.84
N LEU A 62 -18.03 23.71 -14.08
CA LEU A 62 -17.30 24.32 -15.18
C LEU A 62 -17.40 23.53 -16.50
N GLN A 63 -18.24 22.49 -16.57
CA GLN A 63 -18.42 21.61 -17.75
C GLN A 63 -17.17 20.83 -18.19
N TYR A 64 -16.14 20.75 -17.35
CA TYR A 64 -14.95 19.92 -17.58
C TYR A 64 -15.21 18.47 -17.16
N HIS A 65 -16.08 17.78 -17.90
CA HIS A 65 -16.58 16.45 -17.53
C HIS A 65 -15.51 15.38 -17.36
N THR A 66 -14.48 15.35 -18.21
CA THR A 66 -13.38 14.36 -18.12
C THR A 66 -12.55 14.56 -16.85
N ALA A 67 -12.14 15.80 -16.56
CA ALA A 67 -11.39 16.14 -15.36
C ALA A 67 -12.21 15.91 -14.08
N ALA A 68 -13.51 16.20 -14.12
CA ALA A 68 -14.44 15.92 -13.04
C ALA A 68 -14.51 14.44 -12.70
N TRP A 69 -14.73 13.56 -13.69
CA TRP A 69 -14.80 12.13 -13.43
C TRP A 69 -13.49 11.55 -12.89
N VAL A 70 -12.34 11.99 -13.43
CA VAL A 70 -11.02 11.55 -12.94
C VAL A 70 -10.82 11.93 -11.47
N THR A 71 -11.10 13.19 -11.12
CA THR A 71 -10.91 13.70 -9.76
C THR A 71 -11.92 13.10 -8.77
N LEU A 72 -13.17 12.87 -9.18
CA LEU A 72 -14.18 12.20 -8.37
C LEU A 72 -13.81 10.74 -8.07
N VAL A 73 -13.40 9.97 -9.08
CA VAL A 73 -13.00 8.58 -8.91
C VAL A 73 -11.73 8.49 -8.05
N ALA A 74 -10.74 9.36 -8.30
CA ALA A 74 -9.54 9.45 -7.47
C ALA A 74 -9.86 9.81 -6.01
N GLY A 75 -10.75 10.78 -5.77
CA GLY A 75 -11.20 11.16 -4.44
C GLY A 75 -11.90 10.01 -3.71
N ALA A 76 -12.87 9.37 -4.37
CA ALA A 76 -13.63 8.24 -3.81
C ALA A 76 -12.72 7.05 -3.47
N THR A 77 -11.84 6.64 -4.38
CA THR A 77 -10.89 5.55 -4.15
C THR A 77 -9.92 5.85 -3.02
N THR A 78 -9.43 7.09 -2.92
CA THR A 78 -8.57 7.55 -1.83
C THR A 78 -9.27 7.47 -0.48
N ILE A 79 -10.53 7.91 -0.38
CA ILE A 79 -11.31 7.83 0.86
C ILE A 79 -11.55 6.37 1.26
N VAL A 80 -11.96 5.52 0.32
CA VAL A 80 -12.23 4.10 0.59
C VAL A 80 -10.94 3.39 1.04
N SER A 81 -9.83 3.61 0.34
CA SER A 81 -8.52 3.03 0.68
C SER A 81 -8.08 3.45 2.09
N ASN A 82 -8.15 4.74 2.41
CA ASN A 82 -7.78 5.24 3.72
C ASN A 82 -8.72 4.77 4.83
N ARG A 83 -10.02 4.62 4.56
CA ARG A 83 -10.99 4.06 5.52
C ARG A 83 -10.71 2.60 5.81
N LEU A 84 -10.35 1.81 4.80
CA LEU A 84 -9.94 0.41 4.96
C LEU A 84 -8.63 0.31 5.77
N ASN A 85 -7.66 1.17 5.48
CA ASN A 85 -6.40 1.21 6.20
C ASN A 85 -6.58 1.65 7.67
N TYR A 86 -7.47 2.59 7.93
CA TYR A 86 -7.82 3.02 9.28
C TYR A 86 -8.48 1.89 10.08
N LYS A 87 -9.44 1.16 9.49
CA LYS A 87 -10.09 0.00 10.13
C LYS A 87 -9.10 -1.14 10.43
N ARG A 88 -8.13 -1.40 9.55
CA ARG A 88 -7.09 -2.43 9.78
C ARG A 88 -6.11 -2.06 10.89
N ASN A 89 -5.96 -0.78 11.19
CA ASN A 89 -5.03 -0.24 12.18
C ASN A 89 -5.73 0.35 13.42
N GLN A 90 -7.05 0.16 13.55
CA GLN A 90 -7.78 0.38 14.80
C GLN A 90 -7.47 -0.76 15.77
#